data_AF-A0A354EWC1-F1
#
_entry.id   AF-A0A354EWC1-F1
#
_cell.length_a   1.000
_cell.length_b   1.000
_cell.length_c   1.000
_cell.angle_alpha   90.00
_cell.angle_beta   90.00
_cell.angle_gamma   90.00
#
_symmetry.space_group_name_H-M   'P 1'
#
loop_
_entity.id
_entity.type
_entity.pdbx_description
1 polymer ?
#
loop_
_entity_poly.entity_id
_entity_poly.type
_entity_poly.pdbx_seq_one_letter_code
_entity_poly.pdbx_strand_id
1 'polypeptide(L)'
;WYCPFGPGNTTIQTPRGSQGETDWVFQTDLNLSYTVVESARGNVTASVDVFNLFDNDAATRVVEQGLIRTSGNVLTARSPYYGMPRGYQAPRSLRFGLKYTF
;
A
#
# COMPACT_ATOMS: atom_id res chain seq x y z
N TRP A 1 9.30 -17.23 -10.85
CA TRP A 1 8.29 -16.18 -11.08
C TRP A 1 7.07 -16.90 -11.65
N TYR A 2 5.91 -16.80 -10.99
CA TYR A 2 5.22 -17.97 -10.43
C TYR A 2 3.81 -18.22 -11.00
N CYS A 3 3.58 -19.42 -11.53
CA CYS A 3 2.34 -19.83 -12.21
C CYS A 3 1.33 -20.63 -11.39
N PRO A 4 0.09 -20.77 -11.93
CA PRO A 4 -0.78 -21.88 -11.57
C PRO A 4 -0.14 -23.21 -12.02
N PHE A 5 -0.28 -24.25 -11.19
CA PHE A 5 0.21 -25.58 -11.51
C PHE A 5 -0.49 -26.12 -12.77
N GLY A 6 0.29 -26.43 -13.81
CA GLY A 6 -0.22 -27.16 -14.97
C GLY A 6 -0.42 -28.65 -14.66
N PRO A 7 -1.07 -29.42 -15.56
CA PRO A 7 -1.14 -30.88 -15.45
C PRO A 7 0.27 -31.46 -15.23
N GLY A 8 0.41 -32.38 -14.27
CA GLY A 8 1.70 -33.04 -13.98
C GLY A 8 2.71 -32.23 -13.17
N ASN A 9 2.28 -31.27 -12.34
CA ASN A 9 3.16 -30.47 -11.47
C ASN A 9 4.19 -29.60 -12.24
N THR A 10 3.84 -29.21 -13.47
CA THR A 10 4.68 -28.36 -14.31
C THR A 10 4.62 -26.91 -13.84
N THR A 11 5.80 -26.29 -13.67
CA THR A 11 5.91 -24.87 -13.31
C THR A 11 5.91 -24.04 -14.57
N ILE A 12 4.82 -23.36 -14.87
CA ILE A 12 4.78 -22.35 -15.93
C ILE A 12 5.47 -21.08 -15.36
N GLN A 13 6.01 -20.20 -16.20
CA GLN A 13 6.43 -18.87 -15.73
C GLN A 13 5.44 -17.81 -16.21
N THR A 14 4.86 -17.08 -15.27
CA THR A 14 3.98 -15.95 -15.52
C THR A 14 4.69 -14.64 -15.21
N PRO A 15 4.49 -13.61 -16.05
CA PRO A 15 4.89 -12.24 -15.72
C PRO A 15 4.25 -11.74 -14.43
N ARG A 16 4.90 -10.82 -13.72
CA ARG A 16 4.27 -10.09 -12.59
C ARG A 16 3.00 -9.38 -13.06
N GLY A 17 1.95 -9.37 -12.24
CA GLY A 17 0.67 -8.74 -12.57
C GLY A 17 -0.24 -9.54 -13.51
N SER A 18 0.20 -10.71 -14.00
CA SER A 18 -0.64 -11.55 -14.89
C SER A 18 -1.56 -12.53 -14.13
N GLN A 19 -1.50 -12.53 -12.80
CA GLN A 19 -2.20 -13.49 -11.93
C GLN A 19 -3.44 -12.90 -11.25
N GLY A 20 -3.91 -11.74 -11.73
CA GLY A 20 -5.07 -11.01 -11.20
C GLY A 20 -4.75 -9.58 -10.82
N GLU A 21 -5.81 -8.80 -10.64
CA GLU A 21 -5.76 -7.41 -10.17
C GLU A 21 -6.28 -7.35 -8.73
N THR A 22 -5.74 -6.44 -7.93
CA THR A 22 -6.29 -6.13 -6.61
C THR A 22 -7.55 -5.28 -6.74
N ASP A 23 -8.41 -5.34 -5.72
CA ASP A 23 -9.60 -4.50 -5.65
C ASP A 23 -9.25 -3.01 -5.80
N TRP A 24 -10.24 -2.25 -6.27
CA TRP A 24 -10.20 -0.80 -6.30
C TRP A 24 -9.85 -0.21 -4.93
N VAL A 25 -8.88 0.71 -4.92
CA VAL A 25 -8.42 1.42 -3.73
C VAL A 25 -8.93 2.86 -3.80
N PHE A 26 -9.62 3.31 -2.75
CA PHE A 26 -10.07 4.69 -2.61
C PHE A 26 -9.54 5.30 -1.32
N GLN A 27 -8.92 6.48 -1.44
CA GLN A 27 -8.44 7.25 -0.30
C GLN A 27 -8.98 8.67 -0.39
N THR A 28 -9.58 9.15 0.70
CA THR A 28 -9.95 10.56 0.86
C THR A 28 -9.04 11.20 1.89
N ASP A 29 -8.36 12.26 1.46
CA ASP A 29 -7.47 13.05 2.32
C ASP A 29 -8.06 14.45 2.50
N LEU A 30 -7.93 14.99 3.71
CA LEU A 30 -8.40 16.33 4.06
C LEU A 30 -7.21 17.19 4.47
N ASN A 31 -7.04 18.33 3.81
CA ASN A 31 -6.13 19.38 4.23
C ASN A 31 -6.94 20.58 4.72
N LEU A 32 -6.65 21.04 5.93
CA LEU A 32 -7.15 22.29 6.47
C LEU A 32 -5.95 23.18 6.79
N SER A 33 -5.92 24.38 6.20
CA SER A 33 -4.91 25.38 6.49
C SER A 33 -5.58 26.69 6.87
N TYR A 34 -5.14 27.29 7.98
CA TYR A 34 -5.72 28.52 8.51
C TYR A 34 -4.63 29.46 9.03
N THR A 35 -4.69 30.72 8.59
CA THR A 35 -3.82 31.78 9.09
C THR A 35 -4.34 32.27 10.44
N VAL A 36 -3.65 31.88 11.50
CA VAL A 36 -3.99 32.22 12.89
C VAL A 36 -3.50 33.60 13.28
N VAL A 37 -2.43 34.09 12.66
CA VAL A 37 -1.91 35.44 12.89
C VAL A 37 -1.62 36.07 11.54
N GLU A 38 -2.20 37.24 11.31
CA GLU A 38 -1.90 38.10 10.18
C GLU A 38 -1.49 39.48 10.72
N SER A 39 -0.26 39.89 10.44
CA SER A 39 0.28 41.15 10.94
C SER A 39 1.26 41.76 9.95
N ALA A 40 1.51 43.06 10.07
CA ALA A 40 2.51 43.78 9.28
C ALA A 40 3.95 43.25 9.46
N ARG A 41 4.20 42.39 10.45
CA ARG A 41 5.50 41.77 10.76
C ARG A 41 5.63 40.33 10.24
N GLY A 42 4.55 39.76 9.71
CA GLY A 42 4.52 38.38 9.22
C GLY A 42 3.22 37.65 9.54
N ASN A 43 3.07 36.50 8.89
CA ASN A 43 1.88 35.66 8.96
C ASN A 43 2.21 34.27 9.52
N VAL A 44 1.41 33.81 10.48
CA VAL A 44 1.47 32.44 11.02
C VAL A 44 0.29 31.64 10.47
N THR A 45 0.58 30.57 9.76
CA THR A 45 -0.41 29.63 9.24
C THR A 45 -0.25 28.29 9.95
N ALA A 46 -1.33 27.80 10.54
CA ALA A 46 -1.43 26.44 11.06
C ALA A 46 -2.07 25.55 9.98
N SER A 47 -1.60 24.32 9.85
CA SER A 47 -2.16 23.34 8.93
C SER A 47 -2.37 22.00 9.62
N VAL A 48 -3.43 21.31 9.22
CA VAL A 48 -3.76 19.95 9.62
C VAL A 48 -4.05 19.14 8.37
N ASP A 49 -3.31 18.06 8.17
CA ASP A 49 -3.57 17.06 7.16
C ASP A 49 -4.12 15.79 7.84
N VAL A 50 -5.22 15.28 7.32
CA VAL A 50 -5.80 13.98 7.69
C VAL A 50 -5.72 13.08 6.47
N PHE A 51 -4.85 12.07 6.54
CA PHE A 51 -4.74 11.06 5.50
C PHE A 51 -5.65 9.88 5.80
N ASN A 52 -6.29 9.32 4.77
CA ASN A 52 -7.24 8.21 4.87
C ASN A 52 -8.38 8.50 5.88
N LEU A 53 -9.18 9.53 5.60
CA LEU A 53 -10.25 10.02 6.48
C LEU A 53 -11.25 8.93 6.90
N PHE A 54 -11.56 8.01 5.98
CA PHE A 54 -12.51 6.90 6.19
C PHE A 54 -11.87 5.61 6.71
N ASP A 55 -10.54 5.59 6.85
CA ASP A 55 -9.78 4.45 7.38
C ASP A 55 -9.95 3.16 6.55
N ASN A 56 -9.93 3.30 5.24
CA ASN A 56 -10.03 2.17 4.31
C ASN A 56 -8.77 1.29 4.39
N ASP A 57 -8.96 -0.03 4.36
CA ASP A 57 -7.93 -1.05 4.54
C ASP A 57 -7.77 -1.98 3.31
N ALA A 58 -7.87 -1.40 2.11
CA ALA A 58 -7.78 -2.16 0.86
C ALA A 58 -6.40 -2.82 0.67
N ALA A 59 -6.40 -4.06 0.18
CA ALA A 59 -5.18 -4.79 -0.14
C ALA A 59 -4.51 -4.21 -1.41
N THR A 60 -3.31 -3.66 -1.26
CA THR A 60 -2.53 -3.06 -2.37
C THR A 60 -1.62 -4.06 -3.06
N ARG A 61 -1.38 -5.22 -2.43
CA ARG A 61 -0.50 -6.25 -2.98
C ARG A 61 -0.91 -7.63 -2.53
N VAL A 62 -0.88 -8.58 -3.46
CA VAL A 62 -1.10 -10.00 -3.20
C VAL A 62 0.19 -10.80 -3.37
N VAL A 63 0.33 -11.91 -2.64
CA VAL A 63 1.41 -12.87 -2.85
C VAL A 63 1.14 -13.65 -4.13
N GLU A 64 1.81 -13.24 -5.19
CA GLU A 64 1.79 -13.98 -6.46
C GLU A 64 2.77 -15.17 -6.45
N GLN A 65 3.53 -15.39 -5.37
CA GLN A 65 4.55 -16.43 -5.32
C GLN A 65 3.94 -17.79 -4.99
N GLY A 66 3.85 -18.67 -5.98
CA GLY A 66 3.25 -20.00 -5.85
C GLY A 66 4.17 -21.07 -5.23
N LEU A 67 5.48 -20.83 -5.18
CA LEU A 67 6.48 -21.78 -4.67
C LEU A 67 7.43 -21.09 -3.68
N ILE A 68 7.82 -21.80 -2.63
CA ILE A 68 8.82 -21.40 -1.65
C ILE A 68 10.04 -22.33 -1.72
N ARG A 69 11.20 -21.80 -1.35
CA ARG A 69 12.45 -22.57 -1.28
C ARG A 69 12.41 -23.46 -0.03
N THR A 70 12.69 -24.75 -0.21
CA THR A 70 12.89 -25.69 0.92
C THR A 70 14.37 -25.81 1.29
N SER A 71 14.75 -26.70 2.22
CA SER A 71 16.11 -26.80 2.79
C SER A 71 17.24 -27.04 1.78
N GLY A 72 16.93 -27.42 0.53
CA GLY A 72 17.89 -27.51 -0.57
C GLY A 72 17.99 -26.26 -1.47
N ASN A 73 17.37 -25.14 -1.09
CA ASN A 73 17.25 -23.93 -1.91
C ASN A 73 16.53 -24.15 -3.26
N VAL A 74 15.80 -25.26 -3.39
CA VAL A 74 15.02 -25.63 -4.58
C VAL A 74 13.57 -25.18 -4.39
N LEU A 75 12.97 -24.61 -5.44
CA LEU A 75 11.56 -24.17 -5.46
C LEU A 75 10.62 -25.36 -5.67
N THR A 76 10.49 -26.23 -4.67
CA THR A 76 9.67 -27.46 -4.76
C THR A 76 8.40 -27.44 -3.92
N ALA A 77 8.30 -26.56 -2.93
CA ALA A 77 7.18 -26.51 -2.01
C ALA A 77 6.17 -25.43 -2.41
N ARG A 78 4.87 -25.75 -2.36
CA ARG A 78 3.80 -24.78 -2.62
C ARG A 78 3.80 -23.70 -1.54
N SER A 79 3.69 -22.44 -1.95
CA SER A 79 3.55 -21.32 -1.03
C SER A 79 2.18 -21.36 -0.36
N PRO A 80 2.10 -21.42 0.97
CA PRO A 80 0.83 -21.40 1.69
C PRO A 80 0.13 -20.03 1.62
N TYR A 81 0.88 -18.97 1.28
CA TYR A 81 0.37 -17.61 1.22
C TYR A 81 -0.03 -17.16 -0.20
N TYR A 82 0.07 -18.03 -1.21
CA TYR A 82 -0.30 -17.68 -2.58
C TYR A 82 -1.75 -17.18 -2.66
N GLY A 83 -1.95 -16.00 -3.24
CA GLY A 83 -3.25 -15.34 -3.32
C GLY A 83 -3.65 -14.54 -2.07
N MET A 84 -2.85 -14.55 -1.00
CA MET A 84 -3.13 -13.76 0.20
C MET A 84 -2.62 -12.32 0.08
N PRO A 85 -3.27 -11.33 0.73
CA PRO A 85 -2.76 -9.98 0.82
C PRO A 85 -1.40 -9.94 1.52
N ARG A 86 -0.44 -9.24 0.91
CA ARG A 86 0.91 -8.98 1.44
C ARG A 86 1.10 -7.53 1.86
N GLY A 87 0.29 -6.63 1.33
CA GLY A 87 0.36 -5.20 1.62
C GLY A 87 -1.04 -4.60 1.64
N TYR A 88 -1.24 -3.66 2.53
CA TYR A 88 -2.47 -2.91 2.73
C TYR A 88 -2.22 -1.42 2.51
N GLN A 89 -3.29 -0.67 2.29
CA GLN A 89 -3.26 0.79 2.30
C GLN A 89 -2.80 1.31 3.67
N ALA A 90 -2.17 2.49 3.69
CA ALA A 90 -1.75 3.11 4.94
C ALA A 90 -2.96 3.44 5.82
N PRO A 91 -2.89 3.18 7.14
CA PRO A 91 -3.98 3.52 8.06
C PRO A 91 -4.12 5.04 8.17
N ARG A 92 -5.25 5.48 8.75
CA ARG A 92 -5.48 6.91 9.02
C ARG A 92 -4.34 7.55 9.80
N SER A 93 -3.84 8.68 9.30
CA SER A 93 -2.77 9.42 9.96
C SER A 93 -3.03 10.92 9.93
N LEU A 94 -2.49 11.60 10.94
CA LEU A 94 -2.62 13.05 11.13
C LEU A 94 -1.25 13.70 11.05
N ARG A 95 -1.17 14.83 10.35
CA ARG A 95 0.01 15.68 10.32
C ARG A 95 -0.37 17.09 10.69
N PHE A 96 0.37 17.65 11.65
CA PHE A 96 0.25 19.04 12.06
C PHE A 96 1.41 19.83 11.45
N GLY A 97 1.12 21.03 10.96
CA GLY A 97 2.10 21.95 10.41
C GLY A 97 1.90 23.35 10.96
N LEU A 98 3.02 24.06 11.13
CA LEU A 98 3.03 25.47 11.48
C LEU A 98 4.04 26.17 10.58
N LYS A 99 3.60 27.21 9.89
CA LYS A 99 4.39 27.99 8.95
C LYS A 99 4.40 29.44 9.38
N TYR A 100 5.59 30.04 9.42
CA TYR A 100 5.77 31.48 9.59
C TYR A 100 6.31 32.08 8.29
N THR A 101 5.75 33.20 7.88
CA THR A 101 6.16 33.94 6.67
C THR A 101 6.44 35.39 7.07
N PHE A 102 7.61 35.91 6.70
CA PHE A 102 8.09 37.25 7.07
C PHE A 102 7.76 38.30 6.01
#